data_AF-A0A1W0W0S9-F1
#
_entry.id   AF-A0A1W0W0S9-F1
#
_cell.length_a   1.000
_cell.length_b   1.000
_cell.length_c   1.000
_cell.angle_alpha   90.00
_cell.angle_beta   90.00
_cell.angle_gamma   90.00
#
_symmetry.space_group_name_H-M   'P 1'
#
loop_
_entity.id
_entity.type
_entity.pdbx_description
1 polymer ?
#
loop_
_entity_poly.entity_id
_entity_poly.type
_entity_poly.pdbx_seq_one_letter_code
_entity_poly.pdbx_strand_id
1 'polypeptide(L)'
;MLPLPTVGAGAASPVTAAGVAAPLRSRPLRLVATRAATTPSSPSASTSAISSASPAGHSRKHLSVRDGSPSKPTKPRVFFLDVNPLCFRGSQRSLGAFARWLALFFAHVSLRDPVVAVLDGEGGNEYRRRLLPSYKAHRARGVGTGADTRVVNVLRECNVPVVRVDGYEADDVVATLTEQVLQKGYRVVIASPDKDFKQLISDDVQLVMPIPEIGRWSFYTLRHYVAQYKCDPTADLSLTMLHRVLHG
;
A
#
# COMPACT_ATOMS: atom_id res chain seq x y z
N MET A 1 -68.80 -11.68 20.57
CA MET A 1 -69.50 -10.46 20.12
C MET A 1 -69.21 -9.33 21.11
N LEU A 2 -69.03 -8.10 20.59
CA LEU A 2 -68.60 -6.82 21.22
C LEU A 2 -67.06 -6.59 21.30
N PRO A 3 -66.54 -5.37 21.03
CA PRO A 3 -66.45 -4.74 19.71
C PRO A 3 -65.04 -4.20 19.35
N LEU A 4 -64.84 -3.88 18.06
CA LEU A 4 -63.68 -3.16 17.48
C LEU A 4 -63.70 -1.66 17.81
N PRO A 5 -62.54 -0.97 17.88
CA PRO A 5 -62.49 0.49 17.76
C PRO A 5 -62.28 0.95 16.31
N THR A 6 -62.93 2.07 16.03
CA THR A 6 -63.19 2.72 14.75
C THR A 6 -62.01 3.51 14.19
N VAL A 7 -61.97 3.55 12.87
CA VAL A 7 -61.13 4.38 11.97
C VAL A 7 -61.35 5.88 12.21
N GLY A 8 -60.26 6.64 12.34
CA GLY A 8 -60.23 8.09 12.18
C GLY A 8 -59.59 8.46 10.84
N ALA A 9 -60.39 9.04 9.95
CA ALA A 9 -59.99 9.59 8.66
C ALA A 9 -59.30 10.95 8.82
N GLY A 10 -58.28 11.23 7.99
CA GLY A 10 -57.60 12.52 7.95
C GLY A 10 -56.75 12.70 6.69
N ALA A 11 -57.44 13.08 5.60
CA ALA A 11 -57.04 13.83 4.40
C ALA A 11 -55.58 13.82 3.87
N ALA A 12 -55.49 13.58 2.56
CA ALA A 12 -54.29 13.68 1.73
C ALA A 12 -54.03 15.12 1.20
N SER A 13 -52.73 15.47 1.13
CA SER A 13 -51.99 16.23 0.09
C SER A 13 -52.41 17.67 -0.30
N PRO A 14 -51.45 18.61 -0.52
CA PRO A 14 -50.65 18.57 -1.75
C PRO A 14 -49.16 18.94 -1.63
N VAL A 15 -48.48 18.51 -2.69
CA VAL A 15 -47.11 18.77 -3.14
C VAL A 15 -46.75 20.25 -3.13
N THR A 16 -45.53 20.58 -2.69
CA THR A 16 -44.82 21.79 -3.15
C THR A 16 -43.34 21.45 -3.38
N ALA A 17 -42.93 21.65 -4.63
CA ALA A 17 -41.55 21.61 -5.09
C ALA A 17 -40.93 23.01 -4.93
N ALA A 18 -39.72 23.10 -4.36
CA ALA A 18 -38.75 24.17 -4.64
C ALA A 18 -37.43 23.87 -3.91
N GLY A 19 -36.31 23.92 -4.63
CA GLY A 19 -34.98 23.98 -4.03
C GLY A 19 -33.89 23.20 -4.78
N VAL A 20 -33.64 23.57 -6.03
CA VAL A 20 -32.45 23.14 -6.77
C VAL A 20 -31.21 23.67 -6.03
N ALA A 21 -30.48 22.78 -5.35
CA ALA A 21 -29.17 23.10 -4.77
C ALA A 21 -28.08 22.87 -5.82
N ALA A 22 -27.37 23.95 -6.15
CA ALA A 22 -26.32 24.02 -7.15
C ALA A 22 -25.14 23.06 -6.88
N PRO A 23 -24.41 22.62 -7.92
CA PRO A 23 -23.27 21.73 -7.77
C PRO A 23 -22.15 22.41 -6.98
N LEU A 24 -21.76 21.80 -5.86
CA LEU A 24 -20.60 22.17 -5.07
C LEU A 24 -19.35 22.00 -5.93
N ARG A 25 -18.77 23.14 -6.34
CA ARG A 25 -17.50 23.22 -7.06
C ARG A 25 -16.42 22.44 -6.30
N SER A 26 -15.74 21.57 -7.03
CA SER A 26 -14.55 20.84 -6.60
C SER A 26 -13.48 21.80 -6.08
N ARG A 27 -13.18 21.70 -4.78
CA ARG A 27 -11.99 22.29 -4.19
C ARG A 27 -10.82 21.33 -4.40
N PRO A 28 -9.69 21.76 -4.98
CA PRO A 28 -8.53 20.89 -5.10
C PRO A 28 -8.00 20.53 -3.71
N LEU A 29 -7.78 19.23 -3.49
CA LEU A 29 -7.18 18.70 -2.27
C LEU A 29 -5.77 19.28 -2.11
N ARG A 30 -5.55 19.98 -0.99
CA ARG A 30 -4.26 20.59 -0.66
C ARG A 30 -3.36 19.52 -0.03
N LEU A 31 -2.47 18.97 -0.85
CA LEU A 31 -1.37 18.10 -0.40
C LEU A 31 -0.44 18.90 0.52
N VAL A 32 -0.48 18.63 1.83
CA VAL A 32 0.47 19.21 2.78
C VAL A 32 1.71 18.33 2.82
N ALA A 33 2.68 18.61 1.95
CA ALA A 33 4.01 18.04 2.02
C ALA A 33 4.89 18.97 2.88
N THR A 34 5.31 18.52 4.07
CA THR A 34 6.31 19.23 4.87
C THR A 34 7.70 18.96 4.29
N ARG A 35 8.30 19.95 3.62
CA ARG A 35 9.73 19.91 3.22
C ARG A 35 10.59 20.41 4.37
N ALA A 36 11.52 19.59 4.83
CA ALA A 36 12.66 20.06 5.62
C ALA A 36 13.69 20.67 4.66
N ALA A 37 14.24 21.83 5.05
CA ALA A 37 15.27 22.53 4.31
C ALA A 37 16.64 21.86 4.55
N THR A 38 17.32 21.47 3.48
CA THR A 38 18.70 20.99 3.52
C THR A 38 19.59 22.04 2.88
N THR A 39 20.46 22.65 3.68
CA THR A 39 21.58 23.49 3.21
C THR A 39 22.70 22.58 2.71
N PRO A 40 23.29 22.85 1.52
CA PRO A 40 24.46 22.12 1.05
C PRO A 40 25.74 22.75 1.62
N SER A 41 26.64 21.93 2.17
CA SER A 41 28.04 22.30 2.38
C SER A 41 28.94 21.22 1.80
N SER A 42 29.86 21.66 0.93
CA SER A 42 30.98 20.93 0.33
C SER A 42 32.10 21.97 0.14
N PRO A 43 33.37 21.58 -0.11
CA PRO A 43 34.15 20.45 0.40
C PRO A 43 35.54 20.92 0.92
N SER A 44 36.36 20.03 1.47
CA SER A 44 37.80 20.28 1.63
C SER A 44 38.59 18.99 1.43
N ALA A 45 39.66 19.12 0.65
CA ALA A 45 40.49 18.06 0.10
C ALA A 45 41.49 17.47 1.11
N SER A 46 41.95 16.24 0.84
CA SER A 46 43.38 15.93 0.94
C SER A 46 43.71 14.57 0.30
N THR A 47 44.56 14.67 -0.70
CA THR A 47 45.30 13.67 -1.48
C THR A 47 46.15 12.77 -0.59
N SER A 48 46.26 11.48 -0.94
CA SER A 48 47.50 10.67 -0.80
C SER A 48 47.34 9.36 -1.56
N ALA A 49 48.07 9.26 -2.67
CA ALA A 49 48.27 8.05 -3.45
C ALA A 49 49.49 7.29 -2.90
N ILE A 50 49.39 5.98 -2.73
CA ILE A 50 50.56 5.09 -2.67
C ILE A 50 50.23 3.81 -3.44
N SER A 51 50.93 3.66 -4.56
CA SER A 51 50.97 2.46 -5.41
C SER A 51 51.89 1.41 -4.79
N SER A 52 51.50 0.14 -4.86
CA SER A 52 52.45 -0.98 -4.93
C SER A 52 51.83 -2.14 -5.71
N ALA A 53 52.61 -2.70 -6.62
CA ALA A 53 52.20 -3.70 -7.59
C ALA A 53 53.09 -4.95 -7.50
N SER A 54 52.47 -6.09 -7.88
CA SER A 54 53.02 -7.34 -8.44
C SER A 54 53.58 -8.40 -7.46
N PRO A 55 53.67 -9.71 -7.85
CA PRO A 55 53.11 -10.43 -9.02
C PRO A 55 52.43 -11.82 -8.75
N ALA A 56 51.65 -12.25 -9.75
CA ALA A 56 51.47 -13.60 -10.34
C ALA A 56 51.29 -14.91 -9.51
N GLY A 57 50.24 -15.68 -9.86
CA GLY A 57 50.25 -17.15 -9.78
C GLY A 57 48.89 -17.89 -9.79
N HIS A 58 48.57 -18.52 -10.93
CA HIS A 58 47.76 -19.74 -11.13
C HIS A 58 46.21 -19.70 -11.30
N SER A 59 45.81 -19.64 -12.58
CA SER A 59 44.86 -20.52 -13.30
C SER A 59 43.75 -21.27 -12.54
N ARG A 60 42.49 -20.96 -12.86
CA ARG A 60 41.56 -21.88 -13.57
C ARG A 60 40.38 -21.09 -14.16
N LYS A 61 40.21 -21.25 -15.47
CA LYS A 61 39.17 -20.65 -16.30
C LYS A 61 37.82 -21.34 -16.02
N HIS A 62 36.80 -20.58 -15.63
CA HIS A 62 35.41 -20.95 -15.88
C HIS A 62 34.78 -19.82 -16.69
N LEU A 63 34.94 -19.92 -18.00
CA LEU A 63 34.44 -18.97 -18.99
C LEU A 63 32.93 -19.19 -19.14
N SER A 64 32.13 -18.60 -18.25
CA SER A 64 30.70 -18.44 -18.51
C SER A 64 30.53 -17.30 -19.52
N VAL A 65 30.24 -17.66 -20.76
CA VAL A 65 29.79 -16.74 -21.81
C VAL A 65 28.57 -15.99 -21.28
N ARG A 66 28.78 -14.73 -20.85
CA ARG A 66 27.69 -13.78 -20.63
C ARG A 66 27.30 -13.29 -22.02
N ASP A 67 26.19 -13.82 -22.53
CA ASP A 67 25.51 -13.25 -23.68
C ASP A 67 25.20 -11.77 -23.37
N GLY A 68 25.92 -10.89 -24.06
CA GLY A 68 25.99 -9.45 -23.81
C GLY A 68 24.85 -8.70 -24.47
N SER A 69 23.62 -9.19 -24.36
CA SER A 69 22.46 -8.37 -24.69
C SER A 69 22.36 -7.24 -23.64
N PRO A 70 22.31 -5.96 -24.04
CA PRO A 70 22.19 -4.88 -23.09
C PRO A 70 20.88 -5.07 -22.31
N SER A 71 20.99 -5.35 -21.01
CA SER A 71 19.82 -5.43 -20.13
C SER A 71 19.05 -4.13 -20.27
N LYS A 72 17.79 -4.18 -20.70
CA LYS A 72 16.91 -3.00 -20.78
C LYS A 72 17.05 -2.23 -19.47
N PRO A 73 17.20 -0.88 -19.51
CA PRO A 73 17.29 -0.09 -18.30
C PRO A 73 16.07 -0.41 -17.42
N THR A 74 16.34 -0.91 -16.21
CA THR A 74 15.28 -1.32 -15.30
C THR A 74 14.56 -0.06 -14.82
N LYS A 75 13.25 0.03 -15.10
CA LYS A 75 12.40 1.11 -14.59
C LYS A 75 12.62 1.28 -13.08
N PRO A 76 12.74 2.52 -12.56
CA PRO A 76 12.82 2.76 -11.13
C PRO A 76 11.57 2.21 -10.43
N ARG A 77 11.71 1.78 -9.17
CA ARG A 77 10.60 1.20 -8.40
C ARG A 77 10.25 2.03 -7.18
N VAL A 78 9.00 1.94 -6.77
CA VAL A 78 8.46 2.55 -5.54
C VAL A 78 7.75 1.45 -4.74
N PHE A 79 7.92 1.50 -3.41
CA PHE A 79 7.25 0.60 -2.49
C PHE A 79 6.03 1.26 -1.86
N PHE A 80 4.91 0.54 -1.82
CA PHE A 80 3.76 0.87 -0.99
C PHE A 80 3.68 -0.10 0.18
N LEU A 81 3.79 0.42 1.41
CA LEU A 81 3.73 -0.37 2.64
C LEU A 81 2.33 -0.27 3.24
N ASP A 82 1.58 -1.36 3.20
CA ASP A 82 0.28 -1.48 3.86
C ASP A 82 0.50 -1.75 5.36
N VAL A 83 0.26 -0.72 6.17
CA VAL A 83 0.71 -0.67 7.56
C VAL A 83 -0.21 -1.43 8.50
N ASN A 84 -1.52 -1.31 8.30
CA ASN A 84 -2.55 -1.79 9.21
C ASN A 84 -2.39 -3.26 9.60
N PRO A 85 -2.18 -4.22 8.67
CA PRO A 85 -2.04 -5.62 9.05
C PRO A 85 -0.70 -5.96 9.71
N LEU A 86 0.35 -5.14 9.52
CA LEU A 86 1.67 -5.35 10.15
C LEU A 86 1.67 -5.03 11.65
N CYS A 87 0.66 -4.30 12.12
CA CYS A 87 0.45 -3.95 13.51
C CYS A 87 -0.12 -5.09 14.37
N PHE A 88 -0.26 -6.30 13.84
CA PHE A 88 -0.85 -7.44 14.53
C PHE A 88 0.10 -8.62 14.68
N ARG A 89 -0.08 -9.36 15.79
CA ARG A 89 0.46 -10.70 15.99
C ARG A 89 -0.73 -11.63 16.27
N GLY A 90 -1.10 -12.43 15.27
CA GLY A 90 -2.39 -13.13 15.30
C GLY A 90 -3.54 -12.13 15.32
N SER A 91 -4.44 -12.24 16.30
CA SER A 91 -5.57 -11.31 16.48
C SER A 91 -5.26 -10.07 17.33
N GLN A 92 -4.08 -10.01 17.96
CA GLN A 92 -3.73 -8.97 18.93
C GLN A 92 -2.87 -7.87 18.30
N ARG A 93 -3.18 -6.61 18.62
CA ARG A 93 -2.33 -5.47 18.21
C ARG A 93 -0.99 -5.51 18.94
N SER A 94 0.09 -5.22 18.22
CA SER A 94 1.45 -5.23 18.76
C SER A 94 2.35 -4.24 18.02
N LEU A 95 2.74 -3.16 18.70
CA LEU A 95 3.73 -2.21 18.17
C LEU A 95 5.10 -2.89 17.94
N GLY A 96 5.45 -3.87 18.78
CA GLY A 96 6.66 -4.66 18.61
C GLY A 96 6.63 -5.55 17.36
N ALA A 97 5.44 -6.05 16.95
CA ALA A 97 5.29 -6.75 15.68
C ALA A 97 5.53 -5.79 14.50
N PHE A 98 4.90 -4.61 14.53
CA PHE A 98 5.11 -3.58 13.52
C PHE A 98 6.60 -3.20 13.40
N ALA A 99 7.25 -2.85 14.51
CA ALA A 99 8.65 -2.45 14.53
C ALA A 99 9.57 -3.55 13.98
N ARG A 100 9.32 -4.82 14.32
CA ARG A 100 10.07 -5.96 13.78
C ARG A 100 9.89 -6.08 12.26
N TRP A 101 8.67 -6.02 11.76
CA TRP A 101 8.41 -6.14 10.32
C TRP A 101 9.01 -4.98 9.53
N LEU A 102 8.90 -3.76 10.06
CA LEU A 102 9.50 -2.57 9.49
C LEU A 102 11.04 -2.66 9.43
N ALA A 103 11.67 -3.10 10.52
CA ALA A 103 13.12 -3.31 10.56
C ALA A 103 13.58 -4.35 9.54
N LEU A 104 12.88 -5.49 9.45
CA LEU A 104 13.19 -6.53 8.46
C LEU A 104 12.97 -6.06 7.02
N PHE A 105 11.96 -5.22 6.80
CA PHE A 105 11.66 -4.63 5.49
C PHE A 105 12.80 -3.73 5.03
N PHE A 106 13.26 -2.79 5.88
CA PHE A 106 14.38 -1.91 5.52
C PHE A 106 15.73 -2.63 5.47
N ALA A 107 15.91 -3.71 6.23
CA ALA A 107 17.16 -4.47 6.20
C ALA A 107 17.30 -5.37 4.96
N HIS A 108 16.20 -5.87 4.40
CA HIS A 108 16.27 -6.94 3.39
C HIS A 108 15.44 -6.70 2.11
N VAL A 109 14.54 -5.72 2.11
CA VAL A 109 13.60 -5.51 1.00
C VAL A 109 13.86 -4.19 0.30
N SER A 110 13.66 -3.06 0.99
CA SER A 110 13.90 -1.74 0.42
C SER A 110 15.11 -1.10 1.10
N LEU A 111 16.27 -1.19 0.45
CA LEU A 111 17.51 -0.58 0.93
C LEU A 111 17.66 0.89 0.51
N ARG A 112 17.17 1.22 -0.70
CA ARG A 112 17.38 2.54 -1.34
C ARG A 112 16.18 3.05 -2.10
N ASP A 113 15.21 2.18 -2.39
CA ASP A 113 14.05 2.54 -3.19
C ASP A 113 13.05 3.33 -2.31
N PRO A 114 12.35 4.34 -2.87
CA PRO A 114 11.37 5.11 -2.12
C PRO A 114 10.26 4.23 -1.57
N VAL A 115 9.83 4.52 -0.33
CA VAL A 115 8.75 3.81 0.37
C VAL A 115 7.69 4.83 0.77
N VAL A 116 6.42 4.50 0.52
CA VAL A 116 5.26 5.26 0.99
C VAL A 116 4.43 4.33 1.85
N ALA A 117 4.17 4.73 3.09
CA ALA A 117 3.32 3.98 4.01
C ALA A 117 1.86 4.42 3.83
N VAL A 118 0.94 3.46 3.78
CA VAL A 118 -0.49 3.71 3.61
C VAL A 118 -1.25 3.13 4.81
N LEU A 119 -2.15 3.92 5.39
CA LEU A 119 -3.02 3.52 6.49
C LEU A 119 -4.50 3.64 6.10
N ASP A 120 -5.35 2.86 6.76
CA ASP A 120 -6.80 3.00 6.66
C ASP A 120 -7.26 4.42 7.06
N GLY A 121 -8.12 5.01 6.24
CA GLY A 121 -8.82 6.26 6.53
C GLY A 121 -9.78 6.15 7.70
N GLU A 122 -10.08 7.27 8.34
CA GLU A 122 -11.22 7.30 9.27
C GLU A 122 -12.51 6.95 8.51
N GLY A 123 -13.32 6.05 9.07
CA GLY A 123 -14.54 5.58 8.41
C GLY A 123 -14.33 4.77 7.12
N GLY A 124 -13.11 4.28 6.82
CA GLY A 124 -12.79 3.62 5.55
C GLY A 124 -13.72 2.47 5.15
N ASN A 125 -14.19 1.69 6.13
CA ASN A 125 -15.10 0.57 5.88
C ASN A 125 -16.59 0.93 5.94
N GLU A 126 -16.97 2.20 6.18
CA GLU A 126 -18.37 2.57 6.40
C GLU A 126 -19.24 2.33 5.18
N TYR A 127 -18.76 2.67 3.98
CA TYR A 127 -19.50 2.42 2.75
C TYR A 127 -19.76 0.91 2.56
N ARG A 128 -18.72 0.09 2.71
CA ARG A 128 -18.84 -1.38 2.64
C ARG A 128 -19.78 -1.94 3.72
N ARG A 129 -19.74 -1.40 4.95
CA ARG A 129 -20.67 -1.78 6.04
C ARG A 129 -22.11 -1.36 5.78
N ARG A 130 -22.35 -0.23 5.10
CA ARG A 130 -23.70 0.18 4.67
C ARG A 130 -24.30 -0.81 3.66
N LEU A 131 -23.48 -1.33 2.74
CA LEU A 131 -23.90 -2.33 1.76
C LEU A 131 -24.01 -3.73 2.35
N LEU A 132 -23.04 -4.13 3.17
CA LEU A 132 -22.97 -5.43 3.82
C LEU A 132 -22.61 -5.25 5.30
N PRO A 133 -23.60 -5.19 6.21
CA PRO A 133 -23.37 -4.93 7.64
C PRO A 133 -22.41 -5.90 8.34
N SER A 134 -22.26 -7.13 7.83
CA SER A 134 -21.33 -8.14 8.34
C SER A 134 -19.87 -7.91 7.90
N TYR A 135 -19.60 -6.96 7.01
CA TYR A 135 -18.27 -6.69 6.48
C TYR A 135 -17.28 -6.32 7.59
N LYS A 136 -16.19 -7.09 7.69
CA LYS A 136 -15.13 -7.00 8.73
C LYS A 136 -15.66 -6.99 10.18
N ALA A 137 -16.91 -7.40 10.43
CA ALA A 137 -17.52 -7.37 11.77
C ALA A 137 -16.81 -8.26 12.81
N HIS A 138 -16.14 -9.34 12.34
CA HIS A 138 -15.36 -10.26 13.18
C HIS A 138 -13.93 -9.80 13.44
N ARG A 139 -13.40 -8.81 12.69
CA ARG A 139 -12.08 -8.25 12.99
C ARG A 139 -12.24 -7.46 14.27
N ALA A 140 -11.47 -7.81 15.31
CA ALA A 140 -11.51 -7.10 16.59
C ALA A 140 -11.45 -5.60 16.33
N ARG A 141 -12.46 -4.85 16.82
CA ARG A 141 -12.50 -3.38 16.68
C ARG A 141 -11.16 -2.86 17.18
N GLY A 142 -10.37 -2.23 16.31
CA GLY A 142 -9.10 -1.63 16.68
C GLY A 142 -9.37 -0.63 17.80
N VAL A 143 -8.97 -0.97 19.03
CA VAL A 143 -9.14 -0.09 20.18
C VAL A 143 -8.15 1.07 20.03
N GLY A 144 -8.67 2.25 19.69
CA GLY A 144 -8.05 3.54 19.96
C GLY A 144 -7.08 4.10 18.91
N THR A 145 -7.24 5.38 18.63
CA THR A 145 -6.38 6.25 17.80
C THR A 145 -4.92 6.33 18.29
N GLY A 146 -4.66 6.04 19.57
CA GLY A 146 -3.32 6.16 20.18
C GLY A 146 -2.29 5.13 19.69
N ALA A 147 -2.73 3.95 19.24
CA ALA A 147 -1.83 2.97 18.64
C ALA A 147 -1.34 3.44 17.25
N ASP A 148 -2.19 4.16 16.52
CA ASP A 148 -1.88 4.66 15.19
C ASP A 148 -0.90 5.84 15.26
N THR A 149 -0.99 6.70 16.29
CA THR A 149 -0.04 7.81 16.46
C THR A 149 1.42 7.33 16.63
N ARG A 150 1.64 6.27 17.42
CA ARG A 150 3.00 5.74 17.63
C ARG A 150 3.57 5.13 16.34
N VAL A 151 2.75 4.43 15.59
CA VAL A 151 3.11 3.86 14.28
C VAL A 151 3.51 4.97 13.31
N VAL A 152 2.71 6.04 13.22
CA VAL A 152 3.02 7.20 12.38
C VAL A 152 4.31 7.90 12.81
N ASN A 153 4.57 8.03 14.12
CA ASN A 153 5.81 8.63 14.63
C ASN A 153 7.04 7.81 14.22
N VAL A 154 7.01 6.48 14.37
CA VAL A 154 8.09 5.59 13.93
C VAL A 154 8.34 5.71 12.42
N LEU A 155 7.28 5.71 11.61
CA LEU A 155 7.40 5.90 10.16
C LEU A 155 8.03 7.24 9.79
N ARG A 156 7.65 8.31 10.50
CA ARG A 156 8.23 9.65 10.31
C ARG A 156 9.72 9.67 10.67
N GLU A 157 10.11 9.03 11.77
CA GLU A 157 11.52 8.90 12.18
C GLU A 157 12.34 8.11 11.15
N CYS A 158 11.72 7.14 10.45
CA CYS A 158 12.32 6.44 9.33
C CYS A 158 12.28 7.22 8.00
N ASN A 159 11.88 8.50 8.00
CA ASN A 159 11.68 9.32 6.81
C ASN A 159 10.69 8.73 5.78
N VAL A 160 9.71 7.96 6.23
CA VAL A 160 8.68 7.36 5.38
C VAL A 160 7.46 8.28 5.33
N PRO A 161 7.09 8.84 4.16
CA PRO A 161 5.84 9.57 4.01
C PRO A 161 4.65 8.65 4.27
N VAL A 162 3.65 9.19 4.96
CA VAL A 162 2.44 8.48 5.36
C VAL A 162 1.24 9.07 4.61
N VAL A 163 0.47 8.21 3.94
CA VAL A 163 -0.77 8.56 3.25
C VAL A 163 -1.95 7.92 3.97
N ARG A 164 -2.98 8.72 4.20
CA ARG A 164 -4.27 8.32 4.77
C ARG A 164 -5.36 9.17 4.12
N VAL A 165 -6.45 8.55 3.69
CA VAL A 165 -7.58 9.24 3.04
C VAL A 165 -8.86 8.81 3.73
N ASP A 166 -9.53 9.74 4.41
CA ASP A 166 -10.77 9.44 5.13
C ASP A 166 -11.86 8.94 4.17
N GLY A 167 -12.66 7.99 4.64
CA GLY A 167 -13.67 7.31 3.86
C GLY A 167 -13.15 6.15 2.99
N TYR A 168 -11.84 5.93 2.93
CA TYR A 168 -11.23 4.84 2.15
C TYR A 168 -10.35 3.93 2.99
N GLU A 169 -10.26 2.65 2.61
CA GLU A 169 -9.33 1.69 3.20
C GLU A 169 -7.95 1.78 2.54
N ALA A 170 -6.91 1.25 3.21
CA ALA A 170 -5.54 1.33 2.70
C ALA A 170 -5.38 0.64 1.34
N ASP A 171 -6.11 -0.46 1.12
CA ASP A 171 -6.13 -1.21 -0.13
C ASP A 171 -6.65 -0.38 -1.32
N ASP A 172 -7.72 0.39 -1.12
CA ASP A 172 -8.28 1.32 -2.10
C ASP A 172 -7.26 2.40 -2.52
N VAL A 173 -6.57 2.96 -1.53
CA VAL A 173 -5.54 3.99 -1.74
C VAL A 173 -4.32 3.41 -2.44
N VAL A 174 -3.84 2.23 -2.03
CA VAL A 174 -2.71 1.54 -2.67
C VAL A 174 -3.03 1.18 -4.12
N ALA A 175 -4.24 0.68 -4.42
CA ALA A 175 -4.65 0.38 -5.79
C ALA A 175 -4.59 1.62 -6.68
N THR A 176 -5.12 2.74 -6.20
CA THR A 176 -5.10 4.02 -6.93
C THR A 176 -3.67 4.53 -7.14
N LEU A 177 -2.85 4.54 -6.08
CA LEU A 177 -1.46 5.02 -6.18
C LEU A 177 -0.62 4.14 -7.11
N THR A 178 -0.90 2.83 -7.14
CA THR A 178 -0.26 1.88 -8.04
C THR A 178 -0.49 2.28 -9.48
N GLU A 179 -1.75 2.50 -9.88
CA GLU A 179 -2.09 2.92 -11.24
C GLU A 179 -1.39 4.24 -11.62
N GLN A 180 -1.45 5.25 -10.75
CA GLN A 180 -0.82 6.54 -10.98
C GLN A 180 0.71 6.46 -11.13
N VAL A 181 1.37 5.57 -10.39
CA VAL A 181 2.82 5.38 -10.45
C VAL A 181 3.23 4.61 -11.71
N LEU A 182 2.44 3.60 -12.11
CA LEU A 182 2.65 2.87 -13.37
C LEU A 182 2.53 3.80 -14.58
N GLN A 183 1.52 4.68 -14.60
CA GLN A 183 1.33 5.70 -15.66
C GLN A 183 2.54 6.66 -15.77
N LYS A 184 3.29 6.87 -14.69
CA LYS A 184 4.52 7.67 -14.66
C LYS A 184 5.77 6.90 -15.07
N GLY A 185 5.64 5.63 -15.48
CA GLY A 185 6.75 4.81 -15.97
C GLY A 185 7.58 4.13 -14.87
N TYR A 186 7.10 4.08 -13.64
CA TYR A 186 7.73 3.38 -12.53
C TYR A 186 7.20 1.95 -12.39
N ARG A 187 7.94 1.13 -11.65
CA ARG A 187 7.47 -0.16 -11.13
C ARG A 187 6.97 -0.02 -9.71
N VAL A 188 6.06 -0.90 -9.32
CA VAL A 188 5.46 -0.90 -7.98
C VAL A 188 5.76 -2.20 -7.26
N VAL A 189 6.11 -2.09 -5.98
CA VAL A 189 6.15 -3.24 -5.07
C VAL A 189 5.23 -2.96 -3.89
N ILE A 190 4.22 -3.79 -3.68
CA ILE A 190 3.30 -3.67 -2.56
C ILE A 190 3.76 -4.59 -1.44
N ALA A 191 4.08 -4.03 -0.29
CA ALA A 191 4.47 -4.73 0.92
C ALA A 191 3.25 -4.91 1.84
N SER A 192 2.63 -6.10 1.79
CA SER A 192 1.45 -6.44 2.58
C SER A 192 1.35 -7.95 2.78
N PRO A 193 0.82 -8.45 3.92
CA PRO A 193 0.36 -9.83 4.05
C PRO A 193 -1.00 -10.10 3.37
N ASP A 194 -1.72 -9.05 2.95
CA ASP A 194 -3.03 -9.20 2.34
C ASP A 194 -2.92 -9.83 0.94
N LYS A 195 -3.60 -10.97 0.77
CA LYS A 195 -3.59 -11.74 -0.48
C LYS A 195 -4.47 -11.09 -1.54
N ASP A 196 -5.36 -10.18 -1.16
CA ASP A 196 -6.27 -9.53 -2.09
C ASP A 196 -5.50 -8.62 -3.05
N PHE A 197 -4.32 -8.11 -2.68
CA PHE A 197 -3.44 -7.37 -3.58
C PHE A 197 -2.93 -8.20 -4.77
N LYS A 198 -3.07 -9.52 -4.76
CA LYS A 198 -2.70 -10.36 -5.91
C LYS A 198 -3.42 -9.96 -7.20
N GLN A 199 -4.59 -9.35 -7.09
CA GLN A 199 -5.33 -8.82 -8.24
C GLN A 199 -4.63 -7.68 -8.98
N LEU A 200 -3.65 -7.01 -8.35
CA LEU A 200 -2.89 -5.91 -8.96
C LEU A 200 -1.60 -6.39 -9.64
N ILE A 201 -1.27 -7.68 -9.55
CA ILE A 201 -0.01 -8.22 -10.07
C ILE A 201 0.04 -8.12 -11.59
N SER A 202 1.18 -7.66 -12.09
CA SER A 202 1.49 -7.56 -13.52
C SER A 202 3.01 -7.62 -13.72
N ASP A 203 3.48 -7.38 -14.95
CA ASP A 203 4.93 -7.30 -15.23
C ASP A 203 5.65 -6.18 -14.48
N ASP A 204 4.94 -5.10 -14.15
CA ASP A 204 5.48 -3.92 -13.47
C ASP A 204 4.99 -3.79 -12.01
N VAL A 205 4.19 -4.75 -11.51
CA VAL A 205 3.70 -4.79 -10.11
C VAL A 205 4.05 -6.11 -9.44
N GLN A 206 4.75 -6.04 -8.31
CA GLN A 206 5.08 -7.18 -7.47
C GLN A 206 4.50 -7.04 -6.07
N LEU A 207 4.32 -8.16 -5.38
CA LEU A 207 4.05 -8.16 -3.95
C LEU A 207 5.29 -8.61 -3.18
N VAL A 208 5.42 -8.13 -1.96
CA VAL A 208 6.35 -8.68 -0.99
C VAL A 208 5.57 -8.95 0.30
N MET A 209 5.50 -10.23 0.69
CA MET A 209 4.66 -10.69 1.80
C MET A 209 5.54 -11.14 2.97
N PRO A 210 5.17 -10.82 4.23
CA PRO A 210 5.86 -11.36 5.38
C PRO A 210 5.55 -12.86 5.53
N ILE A 211 6.55 -13.65 5.91
CA ILE A 211 6.46 -15.07 6.29
C ILE A 211 6.77 -15.16 7.78
N PRO A 212 5.74 -15.13 8.66
CA PRO A 212 5.92 -15.08 10.11
C PRO A 212 6.76 -16.22 10.68
N GLU A 213 6.64 -17.42 10.10
CA GLU A 213 7.27 -18.65 10.59
C GLU A 213 8.79 -18.55 10.58
N ILE A 214 9.35 -17.87 9.58
CA ILE A 214 10.80 -17.70 9.40
C ILE A 214 11.26 -16.25 9.61
N GLY A 215 10.33 -15.34 9.89
CA GLY A 215 10.62 -13.93 10.13
C GLY A 215 11.29 -13.24 8.95
N ARG A 216 10.82 -13.46 7.72
CA ARG A 216 11.38 -12.85 6.50
C ARG A 216 10.29 -12.36 5.57
N TRP A 217 10.65 -11.45 4.68
CA TRP A 217 9.82 -11.04 3.56
C TRP A 217 10.12 -11.91 2.34
N SER A 218 9.09 -12.23 1.56
CA SER A 218 9.22 -12.99 0.31
C SER A 218 8.51 -12.28 -0.83
N PHE A 219 9.21 -12.15 -1.95
CA PHE A 219 8.62 -11.61 -3.17
C PHE A 219 7.66 -12.61 -3.79
N TYR A 220 6.58 -12.07 -4.36
CA TYR A 220 5.59 -12.78 -5.14
C TYR A 220 5.33 -11.97 -6.41
N THR A 221 5.46 -12.64 -7.56
CA THR A 221 5.53 -12.00 -8.88
C THR A 221 4.50 -12.62 -9.80
N LEU A 222 4.31 -12.05 -11.00
CA LEU A 222 3.44 -12.62 -12.03
C LEU A 222 3.76 -14.10 -12.30
N ARG A 223 5.04 -14.48 -12.36
CA ARG A 223 5.44 -15.89 -12.52
C ARG A 223 4.91 -16.78 -11.40
N HIS A 224 4.94 -16.32 -10.16
CA HIS A 224 4.39 -17.05 -9.02
C HIS A 224 2.86 -17.16 -9.12
N TYR A 225 2.20 -16.08 -9.53
CA TYR A 225 0.75 -16.09 -9.78
C TYR A 225 0.36 -17.12 -10.83
N VAL A 226 0.95 -17.06 -12.02
CA VAL A 226 0.64 -17.97 -13.13
C VAL A 226 0.95 -19.41 -12.74
N ALA A 227 2.05 -19.67 -12.01
CA ALA A 227 2.35 -21.02 -11.53
C ALA A 227 1.30 -21.53 -10.52
N GLN A 228 0.76 -20.66 -9.67
CA GLN A 228 -0.23 -21.03 -8.65
C GLN A 228 -1.64 -21.21 -9.23
N TYR A 229 -2.10 -20.27 -10.06
CA TYR A 229 -3.49 -20.20 -10.53
C TYR A 229 -3.68 -20.73 -11.96
N LYS A 230 -2.58 -20.98 -12.70
CA LYS A 230 -2.59 -21.46 -14.09
C LYS A 230 -3.35 -20.54 -15.07
N CYS A 231 -3.48 -19.26 -14.73
CA CYS A 231 -4.10 -18.22 -15.56
C CYS A 231 -3.38 -16.87 -15.39
N ASP A 232 -3.67 -15.94 -16.30
CA ASP A 232 -3.24 -14.55 -16.19
C ASP A 232 -4.16 -13.77 -15.22
N PRO A 233 -3.62 -12.90 -14.34
CA PRO A 233 -4.43 -12.09 -13.43
C PRO A 233 -5.53 -11.28 -14.11
N THR A 234 -5.30 -10.79 -15.34
CA THR A 234 -6.29 -10.00 -16.08
C THR A 234 -7.49 -10.83 -16.57
N ALA A 235 -7.29 -12.15 -16.70
CA ALA A 235 -8.35 -13.10 -17.05
C ALA A 235 -9.03 -13.71 -15.80
N ASP A 236 -8.49 -13.45 -14.61
CA ASP A 236 -8.99 -14.02 -13.36
C ASP A 236 -10.08 -13.15 -12.73
N LEU A 237 -11.33 -13.40 -13.14
CA LEU A 237 -12.52 -12.75 -12.60
C LEU A 237 -12.76 -13.04 -11.11
N SER A 238 -12.08 -14.03 -10.52
CA SER A 238 -12.31 -14.42 -9.12
C SER A 238 -11.72 -13.42 -8.12
N LEU A 239 -10.79 -12.55 -8.55
CA LEU A 239 -10.08 -11.60 -7.68
C LEU A 239 -10.42 -10.13 -7.93
N THR A 240 -11.29 -9.81 -8.89
CA THR A 240 -11.54 -8.42 -9.33
C THR A 240 -12.46 -7.66 -8.37
N MET A 241 -11.92 -6.98 -7.35
CA MET A 241 -12.71 -6.09 -6.46
C MET A 241 -12.07 -4.71 -6.17
N LEU A 242 -10.76 -4.52 -6.34
CA LEU A 242 -10.03 -3.27 -6.03
C LEU A 242 -9.98 -2.27 -7.19
N HIS A 243 -10.44 -2.62 -8.40
CA HIS A 243 -10.02 -1.89 -9.60
C HIS A 243 -10.80 -0.60 -9.95
N ARG A 244 -11.58 -0.01 -9.04
CA ARG A 244 -12.31 1.25 -9.33
C ARG A 244 -12.63 2.05 -8.08
N VAL A 245 -11.74 2.93 -7.61
CA VAL A 245 -12.07 3.72 -6.40
C VAL A 245 -11.81 5.23 -6.46
N LEU A 246 -10.91 5.79 -7.27
CA LEU A 246 -10.61 7.24 -7.17
C LEU A 246 -10.64 8.04 -8.49
N HIS A 247 -11.42 7.59 -9.49
CA HIS A 247 -11.77 8.43 -10.65
C HIS A 247 -13.18 9.02 -10.45
N GLY A 248 -13.25 10.09 -9.64
CA GLY A 248 -14.44 10.91 -9.40
C GLY A 248 -14.05 12.32 -9.03
#